data_AF-A0AAW1SWC7-F1
#
_entry.id   AF-A0AAW1SWC7-F1
#
_cell.length_a   1.000
_cell.length_b   1.000
_cell.length_c   1.000
_cell.angle_alpha   90.00
_cell.angle_beta   90.00
_cell.angle_gamma   90.00
#
_symmetry.space_group_name_H-M   'P 1'
#
loop_
_entity.id
_entity.type
_entity.pdbx_description
1 polymer ?
#
loop_
_entity_poly.entity_id
_entity_poly.type
_entity_poly.pdbx_seq_one_letter_code
_entity_poly.pdbx_strand_id
1 'polypeptide(L)'
;MHATAAHASDTAAVPETATDASLQLQEAQPEPPLVTALDIRVGKIIQIDEHPDADSLYVESIDVGEEEPRTIVSGLVQYVPKDALLEKLVVVLCNLKPRNMRGIKSNGMLLCASNDAHDRVEPLVPPETAVVGERVFFDGTAGTQPDPESPNKVQKKKIWEAVQSDLKTNAECQAGYKGLAMQTSAGQVSANSLASAGIS
;
A
#
# COMPACT_ATOMS: atom_id res chain seq x y z
N MET A 1 44.15 -74.21 31.02
CA MET A 1 43.71 -74.79 32.31
C MET A 1 42.53 -73.97 32.78
N HIS A 2 41.42 -74.66 33.05
CA HIS A 2 40.12 -74.10 33.38
C HIS A 2 40.12 -73.38 34.75
N ALA A 3 39.43 -72.24 34.83
CA ALA A 3 38.72 -71.76 36.03
C ALA A 3 37.69 -70.72 35.53
N THR A 4 36.44 -71.09 35.30
CA THR A 4 35.32 -71.23 36.27
C THR A 4 34.70 -69.89 36.66
N ALA A 5 33.38 -69.83 36.43
CA ALA A 5 32.48 -68.70 36.49
C ALA A 5 31.96 -68.38 37.91
N ALA A 6 31.40 -67.18 38.08
CA ALA A 6 30.18 -66.86 38.87
C ALA A 6 29.78 -65.39 38.58
N HIS A 7 28.64 -65.13 37.93
CA HIS A 7 27.28 -64.88 38.47
C HIS A 7 27.10 -63.49 39.10
N ALA A 8 26.48 -62.54 38.37
CA ALA A 8 25.11 -61.98 38.56
C ALA A 8 25.03 -60.93 39.70
N SER A 9 24.28 -59.83 39.67
CA SER A 9 23.14 -59.34 38.89
C SER A 9 23.13 -57.80 39.01
N ASP A 10 22.83 -57.07 37.93
CA ASP A 10 21.58 -56.32 37.73
C ASP A 10 21.60 -54.88 38.26
N THR A 11 21.47 -53.91 37.36
CA THR A 11 20.34 -52.95 37.31
C THR A 11 20.57 -51.98 36.15
N ALA A 12 19.56 -51.89 35.29
CA ALA A 12 19.50 -51.06 34.09
C ALA A 12 19.48 -49.55 34.36
N ALA A 13 20.12 -48.77 33.48
CA ALA A 13 19.75 -47.38 33.21
C ALA A 13 19.97 -47.06 31.72
N VAL A 14 18.94 -46.41 31.17
CA VAL A 14 18.63 -46.02 29.79
C VAL A 14 19.69 -45.16 29.08
N PRO A 15 19.76 -45.18 27.73
CA PRO A 15 20.75 -44.44 26.96
C PRO A 15 20.42 -42.94 26.82
N GLU A 16 21.48 -42.13 26.96
CA GLU A 16 21.52 -40.69 26.70
C GLU A 16 21.15 -40.37 25.25
N THR A 17 20.18 -39.45 25.07
CA THR A 17 20.01 -38.71 23.82
C THR A 17 20.26 -37.25 24.13
N ALA A 18 21.49 -36.81 23.90
CA ALA A 18 21.86 -35.40 23.94
C ALA A 18 21.42 -34.74 22.62
N THR A 19 20.27 -34.07 22.64
CA THR A 19 19.90 -33.11 21.61
C THR A 19 20.25 -31.72 22.13
N ASP A 20 21.31 -31.16 21.57
CA ASP A 20 21.76 -29.79 21.79
C ASP A 20 20.65 -28.80 21.37
N ALA A 21 20.08 -28.12 22.36
CA ALA A 21 19.08 -27.08 22.16
C ALA A 21 19.78 -25.71 22.15
N SER A 22 20.37 -25.36 21.02
CA SER A 22 20.76 -23.99 20.72
C SER A 22 19.52 -23.19 20.31
N LEU A 23 18.77 -22.71 21.31
CA LEU A 23 17.76 -21.67 21.12
C LEU A 23 18.48 -20.35 20.80
N GLN A 24 18.76 -20.12 19.51
CA GLN A 24 19.02 -18.79 19.00
C GLN A 24 17.71 -18.00 19.07
N LEU A 25 17.61 -17.11 20.05
CA LEU A 25 16.66 -16.00 20.02
C LEU A 25 17.04 -15.10 18.85
N GLN A 26 16.54 -15.43 17.66
CA GLN A 26 16.57 -14.52 16.52
C GLN A 26 15.69 -13.32 16.92
N GLU A 27 16.30 -12.18 17.23
CA GLU A 27 15.58 -10.92 17.36
C GLU A 27 14.79 -10.71 16.06
N ALA A 28 13.46 -10.81 16.14
CA ALA A 28 12.58 -10.57 15.02
C ALA A 28 12.76 -9.11 14.59
N GLN A 29 13.49 -8.89 13.50
CA GLN A 29 13.46 -7.60 12.81
C GLN A 29 11.98 -7.29 12.53
N PRO A 30 11.47 -6.12 12.95
CA PRO A 30 10.06 -5.80 12.74
C PRO A 30 9.77 -5.88 11.24
N GLU A 31 8.85 -6.77 10.85
CA GLU A 31 8.46 -6.88 9.45
C GLU A 31 7.90 -5.53 8.97
N PRO A 32 8.26 -5.07 7.76
CA PRO A 32 7.78 -3.80 7.25
C PRO A 32 6.24 -3.83 7.17
N PRO A 33 5.56 -2.71 7.47
CA PRO A 33 4.10 -2.64 7.38
C PRO A 33 3.60 -3.06 6.00
N LEU A 34 2.54 -3.87 5.91
CA LEU A 34 2.04 -4.41 4.63
C LEU A 34 1.77 -3.33 3.56
N VAL A 35 1.39 -2.11 3.97
CA VAL A 35 1.17 -0.98 3.07
C VAL A 35 2.40 -0.64 2.22
N THR A 36 3.62 -0.92 2.69
CA THR A 36 4.86 -0.70 1.92
C THR A 36 5.01 -1.63 0.73
N ALA A 37 4.18 -2.67 0.61
CA ALA A 37 4.12 -3.51 -0.58
C ALA A 37 3.42 -2.79 -1.76
N LEU A 38 2.69 -1.72 -1.50
CA LEU A 38 2.04 -0.91 -2.52
C LEU A 38 3.02 0.10 -3.13
N ASP A 39 2.81 0.40 -4.41
CA ASP A 39 3.50 1.47 -5.13
C ASP A 39 2.58 2.68 -5.17
N ILE A 40 2.66 3.53 -4.14
CA ILE A 40 1.86 4.75 -4.04
C ILE A 40 2.78 5.91 -4.37
N ARG A 41 2.42 6.74 -5.36
CA ARG A 41 3.24 7.85 -5.84
C ARG A 41 2.48 9.13 -5.92
N VAL A 42 3.20 10.24 -5.84
CA VAL A 42 2.69 11.55 -6.23
C VAL A 42 2.55 11.58 -7.75
N GLY A 43 1.37 11.96 -8.22
CA GLY A 43 1.08 12.18 -9.64
C GLY A 43 0.64 13.61 -9.90
N LYS A 44 0.78 14.06 -11.16
CA LYS A 44 0.22 15.33 -11.64
C LYS A 44 -0.72 15.06 -12.82
N ILE A 45 -1.97 15.55 -12.72
CA ILE A 45 -2.94 15.43 -13.81
C ILE A 45 -2.57 16.45 -14.89
N ILE A 46 -2.05 15.98 -16.02
CA ILE A 46 -1.64 16.85 -17.15
C ILE A 46 -2.74 16.97 -18.22
N GLN A 47 -3.66 16.01 -18.24
CA GLN A 47 -4.85 16.04 -19.09
C GLN A 47 -5.97 15.28 -18.38
N ILE A 48 -7.19 15.74 -18.58
CA ILE A 48 -8.40 15.11 -18.03
C ILE A 48 -9.52 15.35 -19.03
N ASP A 49 -10.27 14.31 -19.37
CA ASP A 49 -11.43 14.39 -20.27
C ASP A 49 -12.58 13.54 -19.71
N GLU A 50 -13.81 13.86 -20.11
CA GLU A 50 -14.96 13.01 -19.80
C GLU A 50 -14.87 11.72 -20.61
N HIS A 51 -15.24 10.60 -19.98
CA HIS A 51 -15.22 9.32 -20.66
C HIS A 51 -16.32 9.28 -21.74
N PRO A 52 -16.01 8.90 -22.99
CA PRO A 52 -16.95 8.99 -24.11
C PRO A 52 -18.21 8.13 -23.93
N ASP A 53 -18.07 6.99 -23.26
CA ASP A 53 -19.14 6.02 -23.02
C ASP A 53 -19.60 5.95 -21.55
N ALA A 54 -19.25 6.92 -20.69
CA ALA A 54 -19.63 6.89 -19.27
C ALA A 54 -19.65 8.26 -18.58
N ASP A 55 -20.85 8.77 -18.30
CA ASP A 55 -21.10 10.08 -17.68
C ASP A 55 -20.55 10.24 -16.26
N SER A 56 -20.21 9.14 -15.58
CA SER A 56 -19.66 9.18 -14.22
C SER A 56 -18.14 9.07 -14.17
N LEU A 57 -17.47 8.94 -15.33
CA LEU A 57 -16.04 8.66 -15.39
C LEU A 57 -15.27 9.79 -16.09
N TYR A 58 -14.11 10.12 -15.54
CA TYR A 58 -13.07 10.85 -16.24
C TYR A 58 -12.02 9.90 -16.78
N VAL A 59 -11.29 10.35 -17.79
CA VAL A 59 -10.08 9.74 -18.33
C VAL A 59 -8.95 10.74 -18.11
N GLU A 60 -8.03 10.42 -17.20
CA GLU A 60 -6.90 11.27 -16.86
C GLU A 60 -5.61 10.74 -17.48
N SER A 61 -4.76 11.65 -17.95
CA SER A 61 -3.34 11.40 -18.18
C SER A 61 -2.58 11.97 -16.99
N ILE A 62 -1.95 11.09 -16.22
CA ILE A 62 -1.29 11.46 -14.96
C ILE A 62 0.20 11.14 -15.07
N ASP A 63 1.02 12.19 -14.97
CA ASP A 63 2.48 12.06 -14.82
C ASP A 63 2.80 11.56 -13.42
N VAL A 64 3.45 10.40 -13.32
CA VAL A 64 3.90 9.78 -12.07
C VAL A 64 5.43 9.58 -12.06
N GLY A 65 6.15 10.44 -12.79
CA GLY A 65 7.61 10.41 -12.93
C GLY A 65 8.15 9.22 -13.71
N GLU A 66 7.30 8.62 -14.55
CA GLU A 66 7.69 7.58 -15.52
C GLU A 66 8.01 8.19 -16.89
N GLU A 67 8.51 7.38 -17.82
CA GLU A 67 8.83 7.84 -19.18
C GLU A 67 7.59 8.39 -19.91
N GLU A 68 6.43 7.77 -19.68
CA GLU A 68 5.15 8.20 -20.23
C GLU A 68 4.11 8.37 -19.11
N PRO A 69 3.25 9.40 -19.20
CA PRO A 69 2.09 9.55 -18.33
C PRO A 69 1.14 8.34 -18.40
N ARG A 70 0.53 8.01 -17.28
CA ARG A 70 -0.43 6.89 -17.19
C ARG A 70 -1.83 7.37 -17.52
N THR A 71 -2.53 6.60 -18.36
CA THR A 71 -3.99 6.68 -18.47
C THR A 71 -4.62 6.07 -17.22
N ILE A 72 -5.39 6.88 -16.50
CA ILE A 72 -6.20 6.47 -15.34
C ILE A 72 -7.65 6.82 -15.67
N VAL A 73 -8.58 6.02 -15.15
CA VAL A 73 -10.02 6.26 -15.30
C VAL A 73 -10.60 6.32 -13.90
N SER A 74 -11.14 7.48 -13.51
CA SER A 74 -11.67 7.71 -12.17
C SER A 74 -13.17 8.00 -12.19
N GLY A 75 -13.87 7.64 -11.13
CA GLY A 75 -15.30 7.90 -10.96
C GLY A 75 -15.62 9.26 -10.34
N LEU A 76 -14.90 10.32 -10.72
CA LEU A 76 -14.92 11.61 -10.01
C LEU A 76 -15.87 12.67 -10.59
N VAL A 77 -16.52 12.42 -11.73
CA VAL A 77 -17.35 13.44 -12.44
C VAL A 77 -18.42 14.06 -11.55
N GLN A 78 -19.06 13.25 -10.69
CA GLN A 78 -20.14 13.72 -9.82
C GLN A 78 -19.65 14.38 -8.53
N TYR A 79 -18.35 14.33 -8.24
CA TYR A 79 -17.77 14.76 -6.96
C TYR A 79 -16.84 15.95 -7.10
N VAL A 80 -16.05 16.00 -8.18
CA VAL A 80 -15.02 17.02 -8.38
C VAL A 80 -15.09 17.53 -9.82
N PRO A 81 -15.17 18.86 -10.02
CA PRO A 81 -15.18 19.41 -11.37
C PRO A 81 -13.79 19.29 -12.01
N LYS A 82 -13.77 19.12 -13.34
CA LYS A 82 -12.56 18.89 -14.14
C LYS A 82 -11.47 19.96 -13.93
N ASP A 83 -11.86 21.22 -13.81
CA ASP A 83 -10.97 22.37 -13.60
C ASP A 83 -10.29 22.37 -12.22
N ALA A 84 -10.92 21.77 -11.21
CA ALA A 84 -10.33 21.58 -9.89
C ALA A 84 -9.30 20.44 -9.87
N LEU A 85 -9.26 19.56 -10.87
CA LEU A 85 -8.33 18.43 -10.98
C LEU A 85 -7.16 18.71 -11.93
N LEU A 86 -7.39 19.45 -13.01
CA LEU A 86 -6.36 19.73 -14.01
C LEU A 86 -5.16 20.46 -13.38
N GLU A 87 -3.95 20.03 -13.73
CA GLU A 87 -2.66 20.51 -13.20
C GLU A 87 -2.45 20.30 -11.69
N LYS A 88 -3.36 19.59 -11.00
CA LYS A 88 -3.20 19.31 -9.56
C LYS A 88 -2.33 18.09 -9.31
N LEU A 89 -1.65 18.15 -8.16
CA LEU A 89 -0.99 17.00 -7.58
C LEU A 89 -2.03 16.10 -6.90
N VAL A 90 -1.85 14.80 -7.08
CA VAL A 90 -2.72 13.74 -6.55
C VAL A 90 -1.87 12.58 -6.07
N VAL A 91 -2.49 11.62 -5.39
CA VAL A 91 -1.84 10.38 -4.97
C VAL A 91 -2.38 9.21 -5.79
N VAL A 92 -1.47 8.42 -6.36
CA VAL A 92 -1.79 7.34 -7.31
C VAL A 92 -1.24 6.02 -6.83
N LEU A 93 -2.06 4.97 -6.84
CA LEU A 93 -1.63 3.59 -6.69
C LEU A 93 -1.25 2.99 -8.05
N CYS A 94 0.03 2.64 -8.20
CA CYS A 94 0.69 2.34 -9.45
C CYS A 94 0.94 0.84 -9.71
N ASN A 95 0.85 -0.04 -8.71
CA ASN A 95 1.14 -1.47 -8.87
C ASN A 95 -0.09 -2.39 -8.80
N LEU A 96 -1.28 -1.86 -9.10
CA LEU A 96 -2.44 -2.69 -9.42
C LEU A 96 -2.33 -3.28 -10.83
N LYS A 97 -2.99 -4.42 -11.07
CA LYS A 97 -3.18 -4.87 -12.45
C LYS A 97 -4.08 -3.87 -13.18
N PRO A 98 -3.72 -3.46 -14.41
CA PRO A 98 -4.58 -2.60 -15.19
C PRO A 98 -5.98 -3.19 -15.37
N ARG A 99 -6.99 -2.32 -15.34
CA ARG A 99 -8.39 -2.71 -15.46
C ARG A 99 -9.04 -1.96 -16.62
N ASN A 100 -9.78 -2.69 -17.46
CA ASN A 100 -10.62 -2.06 -18.46
C ASN A 100 -11.89 -1.49 -17.79
N MET A 101 -12.13 -0.21 -18.02
CA MET A 101 -13.30 0.53 -17.59
C MET A 101 -13.95 1.08 -18.84
N ARG A 102 -15.08 0.47 -19.24
CA ARG A 102 -15.87 0.87 -20.43
C ARG A 102 -15.03 0.99 -21.72
N GLY A 103 -14.07 0.09 -21.91
CA GLY A 103 -13.24 0.02 -23.11
C GLY A 103 -11.88 0.73 -22.99
N ILE A 104 -11.71 1.60 -21.99
CA ILE A 104 -10.43 2.28 -21.73
C ILE A 104 -9.67 1.54 -20.61
N LYS A 105 -8.38 1.30 -20.82
CA LYS A 105 -7.52 0.60 -19.87
C LYS A 105 -6.97 1.61 -18.85
N SER A 106 -7.42 1.50 -17.59
CA SER A 106 -6.86 2.26 -16.47
C SER A 106 -5.60 1.56 -15.94
N ASN A 107 -4.48 2.28 -15.88
CA ASN A 107 -3.15 1.80 -15.47
C ASN A 107 -2.75 2.29 -14.07
N GLY A 108 -3.73 2.56 -13.22
CA GLY A 108 -3.53 2.98 -11.85
C GLY A 108 -4.87 3.31 -11.20
N MET A 109 -4.80 3.87 -10.01
CA MET A 109 -5.98 4.31 -9.27
C MET A 109 -5.64 5.56 -8.48
N LEU A 110 -6.42 6.62 -8.67
CA LEU A 110 -6.31 7.85 -7.90
C LEU A 110 -6.91 7.60 -6.52
N LEU A 111 -6.12 7.78 -5.46
CA LEU A 111 -6.56 7.54 -4.10
C LEU A 111 -7.40 8.72 -3.59
N CYS A 112 -8.58 8.40 -3.07
CA CYS A 112 -9.53 9.38 -2.55
C CYS A 112 -9.95 9.03 -1.13
N ALA A 113 -10.24 10.03 -0.31
CA ALA A 113 -11.03 9.86 0.89
C ALA A 113 -12.52 9.82 0.51
N SER A 114 -13.29 8.92 1.12
CA SER A 114 -14.73 8.84 0.97
C SER A 114 -15.39 8.65 2.33
N ASN A 115 -16.52 9.35 2.56
CA ASN A 115 -17.30 9.13 3.77
C ASN A 115 -18.08 7.80 3.71
N ASP A 116 -18.59 7.35 4.85
CA ASP A 116 -19.31 6.07 4.98
C ASP A 116 -20.57 5.98 4.10
N ALA A 117 -21.21 7.12 3.81
CA ALA A 117 -22.36 7.19 2.91
C ALA A 117 -21.98 7.13 1.42
N HIS A 118 -20.69 7.28 1.11
CA HIS A 118 -20.13 7.37 -0.24
C HIS A 118 -20.76 8.44 -1.13
N ASP A 119 -21.37 9.48 -0.54
CA ASP A 119 -21.93 10.63 -1.25
C ASP A 119 -20.96 11.82 -1.32
N ARG A 120 -19.83 11.74 -0.59
CA ARG A 120 -18.71 12.68 -0.68
C ARG A 120 -17.41 11.92 -0.90
N VAL A 121 -16.70 12.32 -1.96
CA VAL A 121 -15.40 11.77 -2.34
C VAL A 121 -14.44 12.92 -2.61
N GLU A 122 -13.26 12.89 -2.01
CA GLU A 122 -12.23 13.90 -2.16
C GLU A 122 -10.89 13.23 -2.54
N PRO A 123 -10.23 13.64 -3.63
CA PRO A 123 -8.87 13.24 -3.93
C PRO A 123 -7.93 13.47 -2.74
N LEU A 124 -7.02 12.54 -2.49
CA LEU A 124 -5.90 12.81 -1.60
C LEU A 124 -4.94 13.80 -2.25
N VAL A 125 -4.57 14.82 -1.48
CA VAL A 125 -3.74 15.94 -1.89
C VAL A 125 -2.39 15.83 -1.17
N PRO A 126 -1.29 15.62 -1.90
CA PRO A 126 0.04 15.78 -1.33
C PRO A 126 0.39 17.27 -1.16
N PRO A 127 1.45 17.61 -0.41
CA PRO A 127 1.92 19.00 -0.30
C PRO A 127 2.20 19.61 -1.68
N GLU A 128 1.94 20.91 -1.85
CA GLU A 128 2.11 21.60 -3.16
C GLU A 128 3.54 21.54 -3.71
N THR A 129 4.53 21.37 -2.83
CA THR A 129 5.95 21.26 -3.19
C THR A 129 6.42 19.81 -3.33
N ALA A 130 5.52 18.83 -3.26
CA ALA A 130 5.86 17.42 -3.45
C ALA A 130 6.35 17.15 -4.87
N VAL A 131 7.31 16.23 -4.98
CA VAL A 131 7.95 15.91 -6.26
C VAL A 131 7.10 14.89 -7.02
N VAL A 132 6.77 15.18 -8.28
CA VAL A 132 6.06 14.25 -9.15
C VAL A 132 6.86 12.95 -9.31
N GLY A 133 6.18 11.82 -9.13
CA GLY A 133 6.76 10.49 -9.16
C GLY A 133 7.47 10.04 -7.89
N GLU A 134 7.60 10.91 -6.89
CA GLU A 134 8.09 10.48 -5.59
C GLU A 134 7.17 9.42 -5.01
N ARG A 135 7.78 8.36 -4.48
CA ARG A 135 7.07 7.32 -3.77
C ARG A 135 6.69 7.81 -2.38
N VAL A 136 5.39 7.77 -2.10
CA VAL A 136 4.82 8.03 -0.79
C VAL A 136 5.33 6.98 0.19
N PHE A 137 5.72 7.43 1.38
CA PHE A 137 6.13 6.58 2.48
C PHE A 137 5.21 6.78 3.68
N PHE A 138 5.37 5.92 4.67
CA PHE A 138 4.62 5.98 5.92
C PHE A 138 5.59 6.30 7.04
N ASP A 139 5.09 6.91 8.12
CA ASP A 139 5.94 7.28 9.25
C ASP A 139 6.79 6.08 9.72
N GLY A 140 8.09 6.33 9.94
CA GLY A 140 9.09 5.30 10.25
C GLY A 140 9.64 4.49 9.06
N THR A 141 9.15 4.69 7.82
CA THR A 141 9.63 3.96 6.62
C THR A 141 10.42 4.82 5.62
N ALA A 142 10.63 6.11 5.92
CA ALA A 142 11.39 7.02 5.07
C ALA A 142 12.81 6.49 4.79
N GLY A 143 13.15 6.28 3.51
CA GLY A 143 14.46 5.76 3.09
C GLY A 143 14.73 4.28 3.40
N THR A 144 13.84 3.60 4.12
CA THR A 144 13.95 2.18 4.49
C THR A 144 12.83 1.31 3.90
N GLN A 145 11.87 1.94 3.20
CA GLN A 145 10.75 1.26 2.57
C GLN A 145 11.24 0.27 1.51
N PRO A 146 10.86 -1.03 1.57
CA PRO A 146 11.25 -2.01 0.57
C PRO A 146 10.63 -1.69 -0.78
N ASP A 147 11.22 -2.19 -1.86
CA ASP A 147 10.65 -2.07 -3.21
C ASP A 147 9.19 -2.54 -3.26
N PRO A 148 8.34 -1.89 -4.06
CA PRO A 148 6.95 -2.29 -4.18
C PRO A 148 6.81 -3.68 -4.78
N GLU A 149 5.75 -4.40 -4.39
CA GLU A 149 5.49 -5.73 -4.91
C GLU A 149 4.99 -5.69 -6.35
N SER A 150 5.24 -6.78 -7.09
CA SER A 150 4.73 -6.92 -8.46
C SER A 150 3.19 -6.91 -8.51
N PRO A 151 2.57 -6.42 -9.60
CA PRO A 151 1.12 -6.43 -9.76
C PRO A 151 0.47 -7.81 -9.63
N ASN A 152 1.19 -8.87 -10.03
CA ASN A 152 0.75 -10.25 -9.86
C ASN A 152 0.64 -10.65 -8.39
N LYS A 153 1.62 -10.24 -7.56
CA LYS A 153 1.64 -10.57 -6.14
C LYS A 153 0.63 -9.72 -5.36
N VAL A 154 0.49 -8.44 -5.68
CA VAL A 154 -0.56 -7.56 -5.14
C VAL A 154 -1.94 -8.18 -5.34
N GLN A 155 -2.25 -8.62 -6.56
CA GLN A 155 -3.54 -9.26 -6.86
C GLN A 155 -3.68 -10.63 -6.16
N LYS A 156 -2.68 -11.52 -6.29
CA LYS A 156 -2.80 -12.90 -5.78
C LYS A 156 -2.94 -12.95 -4.26
N LYS A 157 -2.27 -12.05 -3.54
CA LYS A 157 -2.32 -11.96 -2.07
C LYS A 157 -3.40 -11.00 -1.56
N LYS A 158 -4.18 -10.35 -2.45
CA LYS A 158 -5.18 -9.34 -2.09
C LYS A 158 -4.62 -8.24 -1.19
N ILE A 159 -3.42 -7.76 -1.54
CA ILE A 159 -2.66 -6.81 -0.71
C ILE A 159 -3.43 -5.49 -0.59
N TRP A 160 -3.96 -4.99 -1.71
CA TRP A 160 -4.76 -3.77 -1.70
C TRP A 160 -5.95 -3.90 -0.74
N GLU A 161 -6.73 -4.97 -0.85
CA GLU A 161 -7.92 -5.17 -0.01
C GLU A 161 -7.56 -5.32 1.47
N ALA A 162 -6.43 -5.97 1.80
CA ALA A 162 -5.95 -6.10 3.17
C ALA A 162 -5.38 -4.80 3.75
N VAL A 163 -4.93 -3.88 2.90
CA VAL A 163 -4.38 -2.58 3.32
C VAL A 163 -5.49 -1.52 3.38
N GLN A 164 -6.39 -1.52 2.41
CA GLN A 164 -7.47 -0.54 2.25
C GLN A 164 -8.36 -0.45 3.49
N SER A 165 -8.66 -1.58 4.15
CA SER A 165 -9.50 -1.59 5.36
C SER A 165 -8.95 -0.75 6.51
N ASP A 166 -7.65 -0.47 6.51
CA ASP A 166 -6.97 0.31 7.54
C ASP A 166 -6.42 1.65 7.03
N LEU A 167 -6.61 1.96 5.74
CA LEU A 167 -6.29 3.27 5.17
C LEU A 167 -7.44 4.23 5.45
N LYS A 168 -7.13 5.31 6.16
CA LYS A 168 -8.11 6.33 6.55
C LYS A 168 -7.47 7.68 6.76
N THR A 169 -8.27 8.74 6.72
CA THR A 169 -7.86 10.03 7.23
C THR A 169 -8.05 10.10 8.75
N ASN A 170 -7.27 10.92 9.44
CA ASN A 170 -7.44 11.19 10.87
C ASN A 170 -8.37 12.39 11.11
N ALA A 171 -8.46 12.86 12.37
CA ALA A 171 -9.28 14.01 12.75
C ALA A 171 -8.85 15.34 12.10
N GLU A 172 -7.61 15.41 11.62
CA GLU A 172 -7.01 16.56 10.92
C GLU A 172 -7.03 16.37 9.39
N CYS A 173 -7.81 15.41 8.89
CA CYS A 173 -7.89 15.04 7.46
C CYS A 173 -6.59 14.46 6.87
N GLN A 174 -5.57 14.17 7.68
CA GLN A 174 -4.30 13.59 7.21
C GLN A 174 -4.47 12.10 6.92
N ALA A 175 -4.02 11.65 5.76
CA ALA A 175 -4.09 10.27 5.34
C ALA A 175 -3.08 9.41 6.11
N GLY A 176 -3.45 8.17 6.42
CA GLY A 176 -2.55 7.25 7.09
C GLY A 176 -3.02 5.80 7.05
N TYR A 177 -2.13 4.91 7.49
CA TYR A 177 -2.33 3.48 7.59
C TYR A 177 -2.04 3.01 9.02
N LYS A 178 -3.03 2.49 9.75
CA LYS A 178 -2.86 2.01 11.14
C LYS A 178 -2.14 3.01 12.07
N GLY A 179 -2.41 4.30 11.89
CA GLY A 179 -1.80 5.39 12.67
C GLY A 179 -0.45 5.87 12.12
N LEU A 180 0.13 5.21 11.12
CA LEU A 180 1.30 5.70 10.39
C LEU A 180 0.86 6.77 9.39
N ALA A 181 1.41 7.98 9.50
CA ALA A 181 1.09 9.08 8.60
C ALA A 181 1.59 8.80 7.19
N MET A 182 0.78 9.08 6.18
CA MET A 182 1.15 9.02 4.77
C MET A 182 1.88 10.32 4.39
N GLN A 183 3.10 10.20 3.86
CA GLN A 183 4.02 11.33 3.71
C GLN A 183 4.81 11.30 2.41
N THR A 184 5.24 12.50 2.00
CA THR A 184 6.27 12.76 0.99
C THR A 184 7.42 13.50 1.65
N SER A 185 8.51 13.72 0.92
CA SER A 185 9.63 14.56 1.33
C SER A 185 9.22 16.00 1.66
N ALA A 186 8.07 16.46 1.14
CA ALA A 186 7.53 17.80 1.33
C ALA A 186 6.52 17.90 2.49
N GLY A 187 6.11 16.78 3.11
CA GLY A 187 5.14 16.79 4.22
C GLY A 187 4.05 15.73 4.10
N GLN A 188 2.95 15.93 4.83
CA GLN A 188 1.87 14.96 4.94
C GLN A 188 0.88 15.04 3.77
N VAL A 189 0.34 13.89 3.38
CA VAL A 189 -0.79 13.79 2.45
C VAL A 189 -2.11 13.94 3.22
N SER A 190 -3.08 14.67 2.68
CA SER A 190 -4.37 14.90 3.33
C SER A 190 -5.54 14.87 2.35
N ALA A 191 -6.75 14.64 2.86
CA ALA A 191 -7.98 15.06 2.18
C ALA A 191 -8.25 16.55 2.43
N ASN A 192 -9.15 17.15 1.64
CA ASN A 192 -9.47 18.58 1.79
C ASN A 192 -10.30 18.87 3.05
N SER A 193 -11.27 18.01 3.36
CA SER A 193 -12.18 18.20 4.50
C SER A 193 -12.71 16.91 5.12
N LEU A 194 -12.54 15.76 4.47
CA LEU A 194 -13.00 14.47 4.99
C LEU A 194 -12.07 13.94 6.10
N ALA A 195 -12.45 14.17 7.35
CA ALA A 195 -11.81 13.59 8.53
C ALA A 195 -12.40 12.21 8.87
N SER A 196 -11.58 11.32 9.46
CA SER A 196 -11.98 9.95 9.85
C SER A 196 -12.63 9.13 8.72
N ALA A 197 -12.29 9.43 7.46
CA ALA A 197 -12.90 8.84 6.28
C ALA A 197 -12.04 7.68 5.76
N GLY A 198 -12.69 6.67 5.17
CA GLY A 198 -11.98 5.57 4.50
C GLY A 198 -11.29 6.07 3.22
N ILE A 199 -10.15 5.48 2.87
CA ILE A 199 -9.44 5.78 1.63
C ILE A 199 -9.65 4.63 0.64
N SER A 200 -9.99 4.97 -0.60
CA SER A 200 -10.27 4.03 -1.70
C SER A 200 -9.66 4.46 -3.01
#